data_AF-A0A732QYS4-F1
#
_entry.id   AF-A0A732QYS4-F1
#
_cell.length_a   1.000
_cell.length_b   1.000
_cell.length_c   1.000
_cell.angle_alpha   90.00
_cell.angle_beta   90.00
_cell.angle_gamma   90.00
#
_symmetry.space_group_name_H-M   'P 1'
#
loop_
_entity.id
_entity.type
_entity.pdbx_description
1 polymer ?
#
loop_
_entity_poly.entity_id
_entity_poly.type
_entity_poly.pdbx_seq_one_letter_code
_entity_poly.pdbx_strand_id
1 'polypeptide(L)'
;MLYMGLSSDGLDIAPIVLFTSILLFLLCLYRCKTAAPFLMAHWRVFKRHFMFVSLDSLRVINKSNFFSNERKYRQLVQDYQNKNKDIPERKSYFCDGFEWGPEHADRAYQIANLSSDKREIELPFVFNPIKRHFDAMARKMGGSNAIFAVERREPIFVTEDNWFGHTLITGNVGTGKTVLQRLLSISMLHLGHVVVVIDPKNDAEWRESLMEEAKTLGLPFYKFHPGQPASSVCIDVCNTYTNVSDLTSRLLSLVTVPGEVNPFVQYAKALVSNVISGLSYIEKKPSIYLIHKNMKSHMSIVNLTVKVMESCYARYYGY
;
A
#
# COMPACT_ATOMS: atom_id res chain seq x y z
N MET A 1 -41.85 26.97 66.17
CA MET A 1 -42.11 28.20 65.38
C MET A 1 -41.08 29.23 65.82
N LEU A 2 -39.88 29.18 65.24
CA LEU A 2 -38.77 30.11 65.53
C LEU A 2 -38.58 30.94 64.27
N TYR A 3 -39.16 32.14 64.27
CA TYR A 3 -39.08 33.09 63.17
C TYR A 3 -37.77 33.86 63.36
N MET A 4 -36.69 33.38 62.75
CA MET A 4 -35.45 34.16 62.63
C MET A 4 -35.64 35.19 61.51
N GLY A 5 -35.96 36.42 61.90
CA GLY A 5 -35.94 37.58 61.02
C GLY A 5 -34.49 38.00 60.76
N LEU A 6 -34.00 37.80 59.54
CA LEU A 6 -32.83 38.49 59.01
C LEU A 6 -33.27 39.86 58.49
N SER A 7 -32.87 40.94 59.18
CA SER A 7 -32.93 42.28 58.61
C SER A 7 -31.82 42.41 57.57
N SER A 8 -32.20 42.55 56.29
CA SER A 8 -31.24 42.73 55.21
C SER A 8 -30.83 44.21 55.08
N ASP A 9 -29.71 44.57 55.68
CA ASP A 9 -28.95 45.73 55.20
C ASP A 9 -28.13 45.26 53.99
N GLY A 10 -28.45 45.79 52.80
CA GLY A 10 -27.94 45.32 51.51
C GLY A 10 -26.42 45.43 51.29
N LEU A 11 -25.66 45.89 52.29
CA LEU A 11 -24.20 46.07 52.24
C LEU A 11 -23.43 44.83 52.74
N ASP A 12 -23.96 44.06 53.70
CA ASP A 12 -23.27 42.88 54.28
C ASP A 12 -23.49 41.57 53.49
N ILE A 13 -24.41 41.59 52.52
CA ILE A 13 -24.70 40.45 51.64
C ILE A 13 -23.69 40.38 50.48
N ALA A 14 -23.09 41.52 50.09
CA ALA A 14 -22.20 41.63 48.95
C ALA A 14 -20.92 40.75 49.02
N PRO A 15 -20.21 40.65 50.16
CA PRO A 15 -19.03 39.77 50.25
C PRO A 15 -19.42 38.29 50.16
N ILE A 16 -20.53 37.89 50.79
CA ILE A 16 -21.02 36.50 50.76
C ILE A 16 -21.45 36.11 49.34
N VAL A 17 -22.10 37.01 48.61
CA VAL A 17 -22.46 36.82 47.20
C VAL A 17 -21.21 36.76 46.31
N LEU A 18 -20.18 37.55 46.60
CA LEU A 18 -18.91 37.50 45.86
C LEU A 18 -18.16 36.18 46.10
N PHE A 19 -18.04 35.72 47.34
CA PHE A 19 -17.39 34.44 47.64
C PHE A 19 -18.15 33.24 47.09
N THR A 20 -19.49 33.24 47.18
CA THR A 20 -20.32 32.17 46.62
C THR A 20 -20.28 32.17 45.09
N SER A 21 -20.28 33.33 44.43
CA SER A 21 -20.15 33.42 42.97
C SER A 21 -18.77 32.98 42.47
N ILE A 22 -17.68 33.32 43.18
CA ILE A 22 -16.33 32.82 42.88
C ILE A 22 -16.28 31.30 43.04
N LEU A 23 -16.85 30.75 44.13
CA LEU A 23 -16.91 29.30 44.34
C LEU A 23 -17.69 28.58 43.22
N LEU A 24 -18.85 29.12 42.83
CA LEU A 24 -19.65 28.59 41.72
C LEU A 24 -18.91 28.67 40.39
N PHE A 25 -18.15 29.75 40.15
CA PHE A 25 -17.31 29.90 38.96
C PHE A 25 -16.18 28.87 38.93
N LEU A 26 -15.49 28.65 40.05
CA LEU A 26 -14.45 27.63 40.18
C LEU A 26 -15.02 26.21 40.01
N LEU A 27 -16.21 25.93 40.56
CA LEU A 27 -16.92 24.67 40.34
C LEU A 27 -17.32 24.50 38.87
N CYS A 28 -17.74 25.56 38.19
CA CYS A 28 -18.03 25.55 36.76
C CYS A 28 -16.77 25.21 35.95
N LEU A 29 -15.64 25.86 36.23
CA LEU A 29 -14.36 25.56 35.57
C LEU A 29 -13.92 24.12 35.82
N TYR A 30 -14.06 23.61 37.05
CA TYR A 30 -13.77 22.22 37.37
C TYR A 30 -14.67 21.26 36.58
N ARG A 31 -15.98 21.54 36.52
CA ARG A 31 -16.93 20.75 35.73
C ARG A 31 -16.60 20.76 34.24
N CYS A 32 -16.27 21.93 33.67
CA CYS A 32 -15.80 22.05 32.30
C CYS A 32 -14.54 21.21 32.03
N LYS A 33 -13.56 21.25 32.95
CA LYS A 33 -12.35 20.43 32.84
C LYS A 33 -12.66 18.94 32.88
N THR A 34 -13.57 18.51 33.77
CA THR A 34 -13.99 17.09 33.84
C THR A 34 -14.84 16.64 32.67
N ALA A 35 -15.61 17.54 32.06
CA ALA A 35 -16.48 17.25 30.91
C ALA A 35 -15.72 17.25 29.57
N ALA A 36 -14.61 17.99 29.47
CA ALA A 36 -13.80 18.09 28.27
C ALA A 36 -13.40 16.73 27.63
N PRO A 37 -12.89 15.72 28.36
CA PRO A 37 -12.54 14.43 27.75
C PRO A 37 -13.75 13.70 27.15
N PHE A 38 -14.91 13.74 27.80
CA PHE A 38 -16.15 13.14 27.30
C PHE A 38 -16.65 13.85 26.04
N LEU A 39 -16.64 15.19 26.05
CA LEU A 39 -17.00 15.99 24.88
C LEU A 39 -16.05 15.70 23.71
N MET A 40 -14.74 15.57 23.97
CA MET A 40 -13.75 15.22 22.95
C MET A 40 -13.96 13.80 22.40
N ALA A 41 -14.32 12.83 23.25
CA ALA A 41 -14.68 11.49 22.80
C ALA A 41 -15.92 11.50 21.89
N HIS A 42 -16.99 12.20 22.27
CA HIS A 42 -18.18 12.38 21.43
C HIS A 42 -17.84 13.12 20.12
N TRP A 43 -17.02 14.16 20.20
CA TRP A 43 -16.57 14.92 19.04
C TRP A 43 -15.78 14.06 18.05
N ARG A 44 -14.96 13.11 18.51
CA ARG A 44 -14.22 12.18 17.64
C ARG A 44 -15.14 11.33 16.76
N VAL A 45 -16.35 10.99 17.24
CA VAL A 45 -17.34 10.22 16.46
C VAL A 45 -17.84 11.00 15.24
N PHE A 46 -17.97 12.33 15.38
CA PHE A 46 -18.50 13.20 14.32
C PHE A 46 -17.41 13.87 13.47
N LYS A 47 -16.29 14.26 14.07
CA LYS A 47 -15.21 14.96 13.38
C LYS A 47 -14.64 14.07 12.27
N ARG A 48 -14.56 14.60 11.06
CA ARG A 48 -13.82 13.99 9.96
C ARG A 48 -12.53 14.75 9.71
N HIS A 49 -11.47 14.00 9.47
CA HIS A 49 -10.21 14.57 9.02
C HIS A 49 -9.80 13.84 7.74
N PHE A 50 -9.68 14.60 6.66
CA PHE A 50 -8.94 14.15 5.50
C PHE A 50 -7.46 14.27 5.78
N MET A 51 -6.76 13.15 5.59
CA MET A 51 -5.31 13.15 5.62
C MET A 51 -4.86 13.15 4.18
N PHE A 52 -4.20 14.23 3.81
CA PHE A 52 -3.53 14.33 2.53
C PHE A 52 -2.04 14.31 2.80
N VAL A 53 -1.38 13.23 2.40
CA VAL A 53 0.07 13.13 2.45
C VAL A 53 0.55 13.34 1.02
N SER A 54 1.19 14.49 0.77
CA SER A 54 1.84 14.74 -0.52
C SER A 54 3.05 13.83 -0.71
N LEU A 55 3.46 13.61 -1.96
CA LEU A 55 4.65 12.82 -2.27
C LEU A 55 5.91 13.41 -1.62
N ASP A 56 6.05 14.72 -1.62
CA ASP A 56 7.17 15.41 -0.96
C ASP A 56 7.21 15.12 0.54
N SER A 57 6.06 15.24 1.22
CA SER A 57 5.94 14.91 2.64
C SER A 57 6.27 13.44 2.89
N LEU A 58 5.75 12.54 2.05
CA LEU A 58 6.01 11.10 2.17
C LEU A 58 7.50 10.76 1.95
N ARG A 59 8.20 11.46 1.05
CA ARG A 59 9.65 11.32 0.86
C ARG A 59 10.43 11.72 2.10
N VAL A 60 10.05 12.82 2.74
CA VAL A 60 10.68 13.28 3.99
C VAL A 60 10.40 12.30 5.12
N ILE A 61 9.15 11.86 5.27
CA ILE A 61 8.71 10.91 6.30
C ILE A 61 9.46 9.58 6.17
N ASN A 62 9.57 9.03 4.96
CA ASN A 62 10.28 7.78 4.68
C ASN A 62 11.81 7.96 4.53
N LYS A 63 12.32 9.18 4.72
CA LYS A 63 13.75 9.53 4.56
C LYS A 63 14.34 9.07 3.22
N SER A 64 13.57 9.24 2.14
CA SER A 64 13.92 8.80 0.78
C SER A 64 15.30 9.28 0.34
N ASN A 65 15.68 10.52 0.69
CA ASN A 65 17.01 11.09 0.38
C ASN A 65 18.19 10.27 0.91
N PHE A 66 17.97 9.46 1.95
CA PHE A 66 18.97 8.61 2.57
C PHE A 66 18.97 7.19 1.97
N PHE A 67 17.80 6.60 1.70
CA PHE A 67 17.67 5.18 1.34
C PHE A 67 17.49 4.89 -0.15
N SER A 68 16.84 5.77 -0.91
CA SER A 68 16.43 5.51 -2.30
C SER A 68 17.60 5.19 -3.26
N ASN A 69 18.77 5.78 -3.02
CA ASN A 69 19.95 5.58 -3.86
C ASN A 69 21.04 4.83 -3.11
N GLU A 70 21.31 3.61 -3.55
CA GLU A 70 22.26 2.71 -2.89
C GLU A 70 23.69 3.28 -2.80
N ARG A 71 24.18 3.96 -3.85
CA ARG A 71 25.53 4.55 -3.84
C ARG A 71 25.62 5.66 -2.80
N LYS A 72 24.62 6.54 -2.78
CA LYS A 72 24.54 7.65 -1.83
C LYS A 72 24.35 7.15 -0.40
N TYR A 73 23.54 6.10 -0.22
CA TYR A 73 23.34 5.43 1.07
C TYR A 73 24.66 4.94 1.65
N ARG A 74 25.48 4.21 0.87
CA ARG A 74 26.79 3.71 1.34
C ARG A 74 27.72 4.84 1.81
N GLN A 75 27.76 5.95 1.07
CA GLN A 75 28.54 7.14 1.44
C GLN A 75 28.02 7.79 2.73
N LEU A 76 26.70 7.98 2.84
CA LEU A 76 26.09 8.57 4.03
C LEU A 76 26.28 7.70 5.27
N VAL A 77 26.20 6.38 5.14
CA VAL A 77 26.48 5.45 6.24
C VAL A 77 27.92 5.61 6.74
N GLN A 78 28.89 5.68 5.83
CA GLN A 78 30.29 5.91 6.19
C GLN A 78 30.48 7.27 6.88
N ASP A 79 29.86 8.33 6.37
CA ASP A 79 29.89 9.66 6.98
C ASP A 79 29.26 9.70 8.38
N TYR A 80 28.17 8.97 8.59
CA TYR A 80 27.50 8.86 9.88
C TYR A 80 28.35 8.10 10.89
N GLN A 81 28.96 6.98 10.48
CA GLN A 81 29.90 6.22 11.29
C GLN A 81 31.11 7.08 11.69
N ASN A 82 31.72 7.79 10.73
CA ASN A 82 32.83 8.70 11.00
C ASN A 82 32.47 9.83 11.98
N LYS A 83 31.19 10.25 12.02
CA LYS A 83 30.67 11.29 12.90
C LYS A 83 30.07 10.74 14.20
N ASN A 84 30.15 9.44 14.47
CA ASN A 84 29.48 8.76 15.58
C ASN A 84 27.99 9.13 15.69
N LYS A 85 27.28 9.18 14.55
CA LYS A 85 25.83 9.43 14.47
C LYS A 85 25.08 8.15 14.18
N ASP A 86 23.93 8.00 14.85
CA ASP A 86 23.03 6.87 14.61
C ASP A 86 22.44 6.90 13.21
N ILE A 87 22.48 5.75 12.55
CA ILE A 87 21.90 5.56 11.22
C ILE A 87 20.38 5.53 11.37
N PRO A 88 19.64 6.27 10.52
CA PRO A 88 18.20 6.17 10.49
C PRO A 88 17.71 4.73 10.29
N GLU A 89 16.73 4.31 11.09
CA GLU A 89 16.02 3.05 10.87
C GLU A 89 15.28 3.02 9.53
N ARG A 90 15.29 1.87 8.86
CA ARG A 90 14.56 1.61 7.62
C ARG A 90 13.11 1.27 7.95
N LYS A 91 12.25 2.30 7.90
CA LYS A 91 10.81 2.18 8.14
C LYS A 91 10.01 3.02 7.15
N SER A 92 8.86 2.50 6.79
CA SER A 92 7.90 3.16 5.90
C SER A 92 6.66 3.57 6.67
N TYR A 93 6.14 4.77 6.38
CA TYR A 93 4.84 5.19 6.85
C TYR A 93 3.72 4.32 6.26
N PHE A 94 2.82 3.85 7.11
CA PHE A 94 1.70 3.00 6.71
C PHE A 94 0.39 3.77 6.71
N CYS A 95 0.00 4.34 7.85
CA CYS A 95 -1.19 5.16 8.01
C CYS A 95 -1.16 5.88 9.37
N ASP A 96 -2.03 6.88 9.58
CA ASP A 96 -2.35 7.33 10.93
C ASP A 96 -3.47 6.46 11.48
N GLY A 97 -3.17 5.74 12.55
CA GLY A 97 -4.06 4.76 13.16
C GLY A 97 -3.68 4.51 14.61
N PHE A 98 -4.06 3.35 15.12
CA PHE A 98 -3.65 2.86 16.42
C PHE A 98 -3.56 1.33 16.34
N GLU A 99 -2.79 0.74 17.25
CA GLU A 99 -2.71 -0.71 17.36
C GLU A 99 -4.00 -1.24 18.00
N TRP A 100 -4.62 -2.24 17.37
CA TRP A 100 -5.87 -2.80 17.89
C TRP A 100 -5.62 -3.65 19.12
N GLY A 101 -6.40 -3.37 20.17
CA GLY A 101 -6.36 -4.07 21.45
C GLY A 101 -7.78 -4.36 21.94
N PRO A 102 -7.94 -5.14 23.02
CA PRO A 102 -9.24 -5.46 23.60
C PRO A 102 -10.09 -4.21 23.90
N GLU A 103 -9.46 -3.17 24.44
CA GLU A 103 -10.10 -1.89 24.76
C GLU A 103 -10.67 -1.18 23.52
N HIS A 104 -10.02 -1.34 22.37
CA HIS A 104 -10.47 -0.78 21.10
C HIS A 104 -11.67 -1.56 20.55
N ALA A 105 -11.64 -2.89 20.67
CA ALA A 105 -12.75 -3.75 20.31
C ALA A 105 -14.01 -3.42 21.12
N ASP A 106 -13.89 -3.29 22.44
CA ASP A 106 -15.00 -2.96 23.33
C ASP A 106 -15.63 -1.61 22.98
N ARG A 107 -14.81 -0.59 22.75
CA ARG A 107 -15.30 0.73 22.31
C ARG A 107 -15.97 0.65 20.94
N ALA A 108 -15.42 -0.13 20.00
CA ALA A 108 -16.04 -0.33 18.69
C ALA A 108 -17.42 -0.98 18.82
N TYR A 109 -17.57 -1.99 19.69
CA TYR A 109 -18.86 -2.60 20.00
C TYR A 109 -19.84 -1.62 20.64
N GLN A 110 -19.37 -0.81 21.60
CA GLN A 110 -20.20 0.24 22.20
C GLN A 110 -20.72 1.23 21.16
N ILE A 111 -19.88 1.65 20.21
CA ILE A 111 -20.30 2.54 19.12
C ILE A 111 -21.25 1.83 18.15
N ALA A 112 -21.04 0.53 17.89
CA ALA A 112 -21.92 -0.27 17.03
C ALA A 112 -23.30 -0.51 17.66
N ASN A 113 -23.40 -0.53 18.99
CA ASN A 113 -24.65 -0.67 19.73
C ASN A 113 -25.47 0.63 19.78
N LEU A 114 -24.92 1.76 19.33
CA LEU A 114 -25.66 3.01 19.26
C LEU A 114 -26.79 2.92 18.24
N SER A 115 -27.86 3.70 18.45
CA SER A 115 -28.92 3.85 17.45
C SER A 115 -28.37 4.37 16.11
N SER A 116 -29.02 3.99 15.00
CA SER A 116 -28.62 4.42 13.64
C SER A 116 -28.53 5.94 13.49
N ASP A 117 -29.39 6.68 14.20
CA ASP A 117 -29.43 8.14 14.25
C ASP A 117 -28.42 8.74 15.25
N LYS A 118 -27.73 7.89 16.03
CA LYS A 118 -26.79 8.23 17.10
C LYS A 118 -27.39 9.22 18.10
N ARG A 119 -28.66 9.02 18.45
CA ARG A 119 -29.40 9.91 19.36
C ARG A 119 -28.83 9.90 20.77
N GLU A 120 -28.14 8.82 21.16
CA GLU A 120 -27.47 8.77 22.47
C GLU A 120 -26.24 9.69 22.55
N ILE A 121 -25.68 10.13 21.41
CA ILE A 121 -24.52 11.03 21.36
C ILE A 121 -24.96 12.38 20.79
N GLU A 122 -25.54 13.21 21.65
CA GLU A 122 -25.88 14.59 21.31
C GLU A 122 -24.71 15.53 21.57
N LEU A 123 -24.35 16.31 20.55
CA LEU A 123 -23.45 17.45 20.70
C LEU A 123 -24.26 18.68 21.10
N PRO A 124 -23.67 19.64 21.84
CA PRO A 124 -24.32 20.92 22.10
C PRO A 124 -24.82 21.58 20.81
N PHE A 125 -25.98 22.25 20.87
CA PHE A 125 -26.68 22.77 19.67
C PHE A 125 -25.80 23.66 18.77
N VAL A 126 -24.80 24.34 19.35
CA VAL A 126 -23.82 25.19 18.67
C VAL A 126 -23.02 24.41 17.61
N PHE A 127 -22.81 23.11 17.80
CA PHE A 127 -22.05 22.26 16.88
C PHE A 127 -22.91 21.59 15.80
N ASN A 128 -24.23 21.76 15.81
CA ASN A 128 -25.15 21.20 14.82
C ASN A 128 -24.80 21.51 13.35
N PRO A 129 -24.41 22.73 12.95
CA PRO A 129 -24.04 22.99 11.56
C PRO A 129 -22.78 22.20 11.14
N ILE A 130 -21.80 22.07 12.05
CA ILE A 130 -20.56 21.34 11.79
C ILE A 130 -20.82 19.83 11.73
N LYS A 131 -21.67 19.31 12.63
CA LYS A 131 -22.14 17.92 12.60
C LYS A 131 -22.78 17.58 11.25
N ARG A 132 -23.72 18.43 10.78
CA ARG A 132 -24.38 18.24 9.48
C ARG A 132 -23.39 18.22 8.31
N HIS A 133 -22.38 19.09 8.33
CA HIS A 133 -21.33 19.11 7.31
C HIS A 133 -20.54 17.79 7.27
N PHE A 134 -20.09 17.29 8.42
CA PHE A 134 -19.36 16.03 8.50
C PHE A 134 -20.22 14.80 8.20
N ASP A 135 -21.51 14.83 8.53
CA ASP A 135 -22.46 13.75 8.19
C ASP A 135 -22.79 13.72 6.68
N ALA A 136 -22.81 14.87 6.00
CA ALA A 136 -22.94 14.91 4.55
C ALA A 136 -21.69 14.34 3.87
N MET A 137 -20.51 14.74 4.36
CA MET A 137 -19.23 14.19 3.93
C MET A 137 -19.13 12.68 4.19
N ALA A 138 -19.76 12.20 5.28
CA ALA A 138 -19.87 10.78 5.60
C ALA A 138 -20.52 9.94 4.55
N ARG A 139 -21.72 10.36 4.17
CA ARG A 139 -22.52 9.65 3.18
C ARG A 139 -21.84 9.65 1.81
N LYS A 140 -21.13 10.73 1.46
CA LYS A 140 -20.38 10.81 0.20
C LYS A 140 -19.17 9.87 0.14
N MET A 141 -18.41 9.77 1.23
CA MET A 141 -17.15 9.01 1.26
C MET A 141 -17.35 7.50 1.48
N GLY A 142 -18.47 7.11 2.09
CA GLY A 142 -18.68 5.75 2.55
C GLY A 142 -17.81 5.38 3.75
N GLY A 143 -17.95 4.13 4.20
CA GLY A 143 -17.24 3.60 5.39
C GLY A 143 -17.80 4.10 6.73
N SER A 144 -17.49 3.36 7.80
CA SER A 144 -17.90 3.72 9.16
C SER A 144 -16.82 4.55 9.85
N ASN A 145 -17.12 5.80 10.20
CA ASN A 145 -16.21 6.66 10.98
C ASN A 145 -16.05 6.18 12.42
N ALA A 146 -16.94 5.29 12.89
CA ALA A 146 -16.89 4.73 14.24
C ALA A 146 -15.50 4.18 14.57
N ILE A 147 -14.87 3.50 13.60
CA ILE A 147 -13.54 2.90 13.74
C ILE A 147 -12.49 3.96 14.09
N PHE A 148 -12.54 5.14 13.47
CA PHE A 148 -11.58 6.22 13.73
C PHE A 148 -11.86 7.00 15.01
N ALA A 149 -13.02 6.77 15.65
CA ALA A 149 -13.40 7.43 16.89
C ALA A 149 -12.99 6.64 18.15
N VAL A 150 -12.66 5.35 17.97
CA VAL A 150 -12.29 4.41 19.03
C VAL A 150 -11.05 4.85 19.79
N GLU A 151 -10.06 5.42 19.08
CA GLU A 151 -8.87 5.99 19.70
C GLU A 151 -8.29 7.16 18.89
N ARG A 152 -7.38 7.93 19.49
CA ARG A 152 -6.55 8.92 18.82
C ARG A 152 -5.67 8.22 17.78
N ARG A 153 -5.61 8.82 16.59
CA ARG A 153 -4.73 8.36 15.51
C ARG A 153 -3.33 8.94 15.67
N GLU A 154 -2.35 8.07 15.56
CA GLU A 154 -0.93 8.38 15.55
C GLU A 154 -0.29 7.75 14.30
N PRO A 155 0.78 8.34 13.76
CA PRO A 155 1.44 7.80 12.58
C PRO A 155 2.06 6.44 12.88
N ILE A 156 1.58 5.41 12.19
CA ILE A 156 2.09 4.05 12.26
C ILE A 156 3.16 3.87 11.20
N PHE A 157 4.30 3.34 11.63
CA PHE A 157 5.41 2.96 10.78
C PHE A 157 5.59 1.45 10.82
N VAL A 158 5.96 0.88 9.67
CA VAL A 158 6.30 -0.53 9.53
C VAL A 158 7.78 -0.62 9.20
N THR A 159 8.51 -1.46 9.94
CA THR A 159 9.92 -1.75 9.67
C THR A 159 10.05 -2.53 8.36
N GLU A 160 11.19 -2.36 7.69
CA GLU A 160 11.47 -3.07 6.43
C GLU A 160 11.32 -4.59 6.58
N ASP A 161 11.80 -5.15 7.69
CA ASP A 161 11.79 -6.59 7.94
C ASP A 161 10.38 -7.20 7.95
N ASN A 162 9.38 -6.44 8.39
CA ASN A 162 8.00 -6.92 8.45
C ASN A 162 7.42 -7.14 7.05
N TRP A 163 7.92 -6.44 6.02
CA TRP A 163 7.46 -6.62 4.65
C TRP A 163 7.89 -7.97 4.04
N PHE A 164 8.94 -8.60 4.57
CA PHE A 164 9.35 -9.95 4.13
C PHE A 164 8.31 -11.03 4.46
N GLY A 165 7.45 -10.80 5.46
CA GLY A 165 6.38 -11.72 5.83
C GLY A 165 5.22 -11.83 4.84
N HIS A 166 5.29 -11.10 3.72
CA HIS A 166 4.19 -10.87 2.78
C HIS A 166 2.98 -10.17 3.41
N THR A 167 2.14 -9.55 2.59
CA THR A 167 0.99 -8.78 3.09
C THR A 167 -0.25 -9.05 2.27
N LEU A 168 -1.32 -9.45 2.93
CA LEU A 168 -2.64 -9.62 2.34
C LEU A 168 -3.50 -8.38 2.61
N ILE A 169 -3.92 -7.70 1.55
CA ILE A 169 -4.83 -6.55 1.63
C ILE A 169 -6.19 -6.98 1.08
N THR A 170 -7.21 -6.98 1.94
CA THR A 170 -8.60 -7.33 1.59
C THR A 170 -9.55 -6.15 1.83
N GLY A 171 -10.71 -6.19 1.19
CA GLY A 171 -11.76 -5.18 1.32
C GLY A 171 -12.69 -5.12 0.12
N ASN A 172 -13.85 -4.49 0.29
CA ASN A 172 -14.84 -4.32 -0.79
C ASN A 172 -14.40 -3.30 -1.85
N VAL A 173 -15.10 -3.26 -2.99
CA VAL A 173 -14.88 -2.21 -4.00
C VAL A 173 -15.15 -0.83 -3.37
N GLY A 174 -14.32 0.16 -3.67
CA GLY A 174 -14.46 1.51 -3.12
C GLY A 174 -13.89 1.72 -1.72
N THR A 175 -13.30 0.70 -1.06
CA THR A 175 -12.72 0.85 0.29
C THR A 175 -11.30 1.43 0.31
N GLY A 176 -10.76 1.88 -0.83
CA GLY A 176 -9.42 2.49 -0.90
C GLY A 176 -8.25 1.50 -1.06
N LYS A 177 -8.48 0.24 -1.43
CA LYS A 177 -7.41 -0.76 -1.66
C LYS A 177 -6.32 -0.26 -2.61
N THR A 178 -6.70 0.31 -3.76
CA THR A 178 -5.74 0.82 -4.75
C THR A 178 -4.94 2.01 -4.22
N VAL A 179 -5.56 2.86 -3.37
CA VAL A 179 -4.87 3.98 -2.72
C VAL A 179 -3.81 3.47 -1.76
N LEU A 180 -4.12 2.44 -0.97
CA LEU A 180 -3.14 1.80 -0.09
C LEU A 180 -2.02 1.13 -0.89
N GLN A 181 -2.33 0.39 -1.95
CA GLN A 181 -1.32 -0.22 -2.82
C GLN A 181 -0.39 0.82 -3.45
N ARG A 182 -0.93 1.97 -3.87
CA ARG A 182 -0.15 3.10 -4.35
C ARG A 182 0.79 3.66 -3.29
N LEU A 183 0.29 3.91 -2.09
CA LEU A 183 1.09 4.40 -0.96
C LEU A 183 2.25 3.44 -0.63
N LEU A 184 1.97 2.14 -0.58
CA LEU A 184 2.97 1.12 -0.29
C LEU A 184 4.01 1.03 -1.40
N SER A 185 3.58 1.04 -2.66
CA SER A 185 4.48 0.99 -3.82
C SER A 185 5.47 2.17 -3.81
N ILE A 186 4.97 3.38 -3.56
CA ILE A 186 5.79 4.58 -3.45
C ILE A 186 6.74 4.51 -2.24
N SER A 187 6.24 4.01 -1.10
CA SER A 187 7.06 3.83 0.09
C SER A 187 8.22 2.85 -0.12
N MET A 188 7.99 1.78 -0.90
CA MET A 188 9.06 0.84 -1.26
C MET A 188 10.10 1.48 -2.20
N LEU A 189 9.68 2.36 -3.13
CA LEU A 189 10.63 3.14 -3.93
C LEU A 189 11.49 4.06 -3.05
N HIS A 190 10.90 4.68 -2.02
CA HIS A 190 11.64 5.55 -1.08
C HIS A 190 12.70 4.79 -0.29
N LEU A 191 12.46 3.52 0.03
CA LEU A 191 13.42 2.63 0.68
C LEU A 191 14.49 2.09 -0.30
N GLY A 192 14.36 2.36 -1.61
CA GLY A 192 15.31 1.91 -2.63
C GLY A 192 15.05 0.50 -3.15
N HIS A 193 13.85 -0.04 -2.96
CA HIS A 193 13.49 -1.35 -3.53
C HIS A 193 13.03 -1.26 -4.98
N VAL A 194 13.20 -2.38 -5.69
CA VAL A 194 12.57 -2.58 -7.00
C VAL A 194 11.11 -2.95 -6.79
N VAL A 195 10.21 -2.21 -7.43
CA VAL A 195 8.77 -2.43 -7.33
C VAL A 195 8.25 -2.98 -8.66
N VAL A 196 7.68 -4.18 -8.61
CA VAL A 196 6.99 -4.81 -9.75
C VAL A 196 5.50 -4.78 -9.47
N VAL A 197 4.73 -4.12 -10.33
CA VAL A 197 3.29 -3.98 -10.19
C VAL A 197 2.58 -4.78 -11.29
N ILE A 198 1.66 -5.66 -10.88
CA ILE A 198 0.73 -6.35 -11.77
C ILE A 198 -0.65 -5.76 -11.51
N ASP A 199 -1.10 -4.89 -12.41
CA ASP A 199 -2.37 -4.20 -12.27
C ASP A 199 -3.37 -4.64 -13.37
N PRO A 200 -4.32 -5.55 -13.05
CA PRO A 200 -5.32 -5.99 -14.01
C PRO A 200 -6.38 -4.91 -14.31
N LYS A 201 -6.47 -3.85 -13.50
CA LYS A 201 -7.47 -2.77 -13.67
C LYS A 201 -6.96 -1.62 -14.51
N ASN A 202 -5.65 -1.56 -14.77
CA ASN A 202 -5.00 -0.50 -15.53
C ASN A 202 -5.29 0.91 -14.96
N ASP A 203 -5.15 1.05 -13.65
CA ASP A 203 -5.34 2.28 -12.89
C ASP A 203 -4.31 3.35 -13.31
N ALA A 204 -4.82 4.44 -13.90
CA ALA A 204 -4.00 5.52 -14.42
C ALA A 204 -3.31 6.30 -13.30
N GLU A 205 -4.01 6.57 -12.19
CA GLU A 205 -3.46 7.36 -11.08
C GLU A 205 -2.30 6.63 -10.40
N TRP A 206 -2.44 5.30 -10.19
CA TRP A 206 -1.36 4.49 -9.62
C TRP A 206 -0.13 4.49 -10.52
N ARG A 207 -0.32 4.27 -11.82
CA ARG A 207 0.78 4.29 -12.80
C ARG A 207 1.45 5.66 -12.87
N GLU A 208 0.68 6.74 -12.98
CA GLU A 208 1.20 8.10 -13.11
C GLU A 208 1.97 8.52 -11.87
N SER A 209 1.48 8.18 -10.68
CA SER A 209 2.17 8.48 -9.41
C SER A 209 3.52 7.76 -9.33
N LEU A 210 3.59 6.49 -9.76
CA LEU A 210 4.86 5.75 -9.81
C LEU A 210 5.82 6.30 -10.85
N MET A 211 5.30 6.69 -12.02
CA MET A 211 6.11 7.28 -13.09
C MET A 211 6.69 8.65 -12.68
N GLU A 212 5.88 9.50 -12.06
CA GLU A 212 6.30 10.81 -11.56
C GLU A 212 7.33 10.68 -10.43
N GLU A 213 7.08 9.78 -9.48
CA GLU A 213 8.00 9.56 -8.36
C GLU A 213 9.32 8.92 -8.84
N ALA A 214 9.27 7.94 -9.73
CA ALA A 214 10.47 7.36 -10.34
C ALA A 214 11.29 8.43 -11.09
N LYS A 215 10.63 9.30 -11.86
CA LYS A 215 11.28 10.43 -12.54
C LYS A 215 11.95 11.38 -11.54
N THR A 216 11.28 11.69 -10.44
CA THR A 216 11.80 12.58 -9.38
C THR A 216 13.02 11.98 -8.68
N LEU A 217 13.01 10.67 -8.44
CA LEU A 217 14.13 9.94 -7.85
C LEU A 217 15.26 9.61 -8.84
N GLY A 218 15.07 9.91 -10.13
CA GLY A 218 16.02 9.55 -11.19
C GLY A 218 16.11 8.05 -11.47
N LEU A 219 15.04 7.31 -11.19
CA LEU A 219 14.93 5.87 -11.39
C LEU A 219 14.31 5.55 -12.76
N PRO A 220 14.72 4.45 -13.42
CA PRO A 220 14.08 4.00 -14.65
C PRO A 220 12.66 3.48 -14.35
N PHE A 221 11.71 3.81 -15.23
CA PHE A 221 10.34 3.32 -15.17
C PHE A 221 10.00 2.55 -16.46
N TYR A 222 9.51 1.33 -16.30
CA TYR A 222 9.15 0.46 -17.42
C TYR A 222 7.66 0.10 -17.35
N LYS A 223 6.91 0.44 -18.40
CA LYS A 223 5.50 0.08 -18.55
C LYS A 223 5.37 -1.04 -19.57
N PHE A 224 4.76 -2.16 -19.20
CA PHE A 224 4.34 -3.19 -20.16
C PHE A 224 2.82 -3.23 -20.27
N HIS A 225 2.28 -3.14 -21.48
CA HIS A 225 0.85 -3.27 -21.74
C HIS A 225 0.59 -3.94 -23.10
N PRO A 226 0.00 -5.16 -23.14
CA PRO A 226 -0.11 -5.95 -24.37
C PRO A 226 -0.96 -5.28 -25.46
N GLY A 227 -2.00 -4.52 -25.07
CA GLY A 227 -2.86 -3.78 -26.02
C GLY A 227 -2.36 -2.39 -26.41
N GLN A 228 -1.19 -1.93 -25.93
CA GLN A 228 -0.69 -0.57 -26.18
C GLN A 228 0.80 -0.57 -26.57
N PRO A 229 1.15 -1.19 -27.71
CA PRO A 229 2.55 -1.40 -28.10
C PRO A 229 3.36 -0.11 -28.21
N ALA A 230 2.75 1.00 -28.65
CA ALA A 230 3.42 2.29 -28.80
C ALA A 230 3.98 2.88 -27.49
N SER A 231 3.39 2.53 -26.34
CA SER A 231 3.79 3.03 -25.01
C SER A 231 4.39 1.94 -24.12
N SER A 232 4.48 0.71 -24.64
CA SER A 232 4.90 -0.46 -23.89
C SER A 232 6.37 -0.77 -24.17
N VAL A 233 7.08 -1.21 -23.14
CA VAL A 233 8.37 -1.88 -23.31
C VAL A 233 8.16 -3.25 -23.97
N CYS A 234 9.23 -3.77 -24.56
CA CYS A 234 9.26 -5.14 -25.08
C CYS A 234 9.85 -6.08 -24.03
N ILE A 235 9.20 -7.22 -23.80
CA ILE A 235 9.70 -8.28 -22.92
C ILE A 235 9.98 -9.51 -23.79
N ASP A 236 11.25 -9.91 -23.84
CA ASP A 236 11.66 -11.16 -24.48
C ASP A 236 11.84 -12.27 -23.43
N VAL A 237 10.79 -13.07 -23.26
CA VAL A 237 10.76 -14.21 -22.32
C VAL A 237 11.68 -15.36 -22.74
N CYS A 238 12.17 -15.35 -23.99
CA CYS A 238 13.11 -16.35 -24.52
C CYS A 238 14.57 -15.90 -24.41
N ASN A 239 14.85 -14.67 -23.98
CA ASN A 239 16.21 -14.13 -23.98
C ASN A 239 17.13 -14.79 -22.94
N THR A 240 16.66 -14.91 -21.69
CA THR A 240 17.50 -15.34 -20.57
C THR A 240 17.19 -16.79 -20.20
N TYR A 241 18.07 -17.71 -20.57
CA TYR A 241 18.06 -19.10 -20.11
C TYR A 241 19.50 -19.66 -20.12
N THR A 242 19.79 -20.57 -19.18
CA THR A 242 21.08 -21.29 -19.18
C THR A 242 20.89 -22.67 -19.79
N ASN A 243 19.84 -23.38 -19.38
CA ASN A 243 19.50 -24.68 -19.91
C ASN A 243 18.25 -24.63 -20.80
N VAL A 244 18.21 -25.45 -21.84
CA VAL A 244 17.03 -25.61 -22.71
C VAL A 244 15.80 -26.01 -21.90
N SER A 245 15.98 -26.80 -20.86
CA SER A 245 14.92 -27.21 -19.92
C SER A 245 14.26 -26.04 -19.22
N ASP A 246 15.00 -24.96 -18.94
CA ASP A 246 14.48 -23.78 -18.22
C ASP A 246 13.51 -23.02 -19.13
N LEU A 247 13.93 -22.78 -20.37
CA LEU A 247 13.09 -22.12 -21.38
C LEU A 247 11.85 -22.97 -21.70
N THR A 248 12.02 -24.27 -21.85
CA THR A 248 10.92 -25.20 -22.09
C THR A 248 9.91 -25.17 -20.95
N SER A 249 10.37 -25.24 -19.70
CA SER A 249 9.50 -25.24 -18.52
C SER A 249 8.79 -23.88 -18.34
N ARG A 250 9.47 -22.76 -18.63
CA ARG A 250 8.88 -21.42 -18.62
C ARG A 250 7.76 -21.26 -19.65
N LEU A 251 7.92 -21.82 -20.85
CA LEU A 251 6.88 -21.73 -21.88
C LEU A 251 5.68 -22.62 -21.55
N LEU A 252 5.93 -23.80 -20.96
CA LEU A 252 4.88 -24.76 -20.64
C LEU A 252 4.19 -24.53 -19.31
N SER A 253 4.74 -23.68 -18.44
CA SER A 253 4.05 -23.27 -17.21
C SER A 253 2.70 -22.62 -17.47
N LEU A 254 2.45 -22.14 -18.70
CA LEU A 254 1.16 -21.60 -19.14
C LEU A 254 0.10 -22.68 -19.40
N VAL A 255 0.52 -23.92 -19.64
CA VAL A 255 -0.34 -25.05 -20.05
C VAL A 255 -0.43 -26.11 -18.95
N THR A 256 0.60 -26.22 -18.10
CA THR A 256 0.64 -27.18 -17.01
C THR A 256 -0.28 -26.76 -15.85
N VAL A 257 -1.13 -27.68 -15.41
CA VAL A 257 -1.86 -27.55 -14.13
C VAL A 257 -1.03 -28.22 -13.03
N PRO A 258 -0.72 -27.53 -11.92
CA PRO A 258 0.01 -28.14 -10.80
C PRO A 258 -0.71 -29.38 -10.27
N GLY A 259 0.00 -30.50 -10.17
CA GLY A 259 -0.52 -31.77 -9.65
C GLY A 259 -1.18 -32.69 -10.68
N GLU A 260 -1.34 -32.26 -11.94
CA GLU A 260 -1.90 -33.08 -13.01
C GLU A 260 -0.78 -33.65 -13.90
N VAL A 261 -0.73 -34.98 -14.05
CA VAL A 261 0.17 -35.63 -15.01
C VAL A 261 -0.58 -35.84 -16.32
N ASN A 262 -0.42 -34.89 -17.25
CA ASN A 262 -1.07 -34.94 -18.55
C ASN A 262 -0.09 -35.43 -19.64
N PRO A 263 -0.32 -36.61 -20.27
CA PRO A 263 0.56 -37.15 -21.31
C PRO A 263 0.75 -36.22 -22.52
N PHE A 264 -0.29 -35.44 -22.89
CA PHE A 264 -0.20 -34.49 -24.00
C PHE A 264 0.74 -33.33 -23.67
N VAL A 265 0.74 -32.86 -22.42
CA VAL A 265 1.66 -31.83 -21.95
C VAL A 265 3.11 -32.35 -21.94
N GLN A 266 3.33 -33.61 -21.58
CA GLN A 266 4.65 -34.23 -21.68
C GLN A 266 5.13 -34.36 -23.13
N TYR A 267 4.25 -34.76 -24.04
CA TYR A 267 4.57 -34.79 -25.47
C TYR A 267 4.91 -33.39 -26.01
N ALA A 268 4.11 -32.38 -25.65
CA ALA A 268 4.39 -30.98 -26.00
C ALA A 268 5.73 -30.52 -25.42
N LYS A 269 6.08 -30.93 -24.19
CA LYS A 269 7.39 -30.68 -23.55
C LYS A 269 8.55 -31.26 -24.34
N ALA A 270 8.45 -32.52 -24.74
CA ALA A 270 9.48 -33.14 -25.57
C ALA A 270 9.65 -32.40 -26.91
N LEU A 271 8.54 -32.07 -27.57
CA LEU A 271 8.55 -31.37 -28.85
C LEU A 271 9.18 -29.97 -28.75
N VAL A 272 8.72 -29.14 -27.80
CA VAL A 272 9.25 -27.79 -27.57
C VAL A 272 10.74 -27.85 -27.21
N SER A 273 11.13 -28.78 -26.33
CA SER A 273 12.52 -28.97 -25.94
C SER A 273 13.40 -29.33 -27.15
N ASN A 274 12.97 -30.26 -27.99
CA ASN A 274 13.73 -30.68 -29.17
C ASN A 274 13.89 -29.54 -30.18
N VAL A 275 12.84 -28.73 -30.40
CA VAL A 275 12.91 -27.57 -31.29
C VAL A 275 13.86 -26.50 -30.72
N ILE A 276 13.81 -26.22 -29.42
CA ILE A 276 14.72 -25.26 -28.78
C ILE A 276 16.16 -25.76 -28.86
N SER A 277 16.40 -27.05 -28.62
CA SER A 277 17.73 -27.67 -28.76
C SER A 277 18.24 -27.56 -30.20
N GLY A 278 17.40 -27.87 -31.18
CA GLY A 278 17.75 -27.75 -32.59
C GLY A 278 18.09 -26.32 -32.98
N LEU A 279 17.28 -25.35 -32.57
CA LEU A 279 17.54 -23.92 -32.79
C LEU A 279 18.85 -23.47 -32.14
N SER A 280 19.08 -23.88 -30.89
CA SER A 280 20.31 -23.55 -30.16
C SER A 280 21.55 -24.19 -30.82
N TYR A 281 21.42 -25.41 -31.35
CA TYR A 281 22.51 -26.12 -32.01
C TYR A 281 22.99 -25.41 -33.28
N ILE A 282 22.05 -24.88 -34.08
CA ILE A 282 22.34 -24.08 -35.28
C ILE A 282 22.63 -22.60 -34.97
N GLU A 283 22.91 -22.28 -33.71
CA GLU A 283 23.24 -20.93 -33.21
C GLU A 283 22.15 -19.88 -33.50
N LYS A 284 20.89 -20.32 -33.63
CA LYS A 284 19.74 -19.43 -33.73
C LYS A 284 19.10 -19.25 -32.38
N LYS A 285 19.10 -18.01 -31.88
CA LYS A 285 18.42 -17.64 -30.65
C LYS A 285 16.94 -18.05 -30.70
N PRO A 286 16.47 -18.91 -29.79
CA PRO A 286 15.06 -19.28 -29.72
C PRO A 286 14.18 -18.05 -29.46
N SER A 287 13.02 -18.01 -30.13
CA SER A 287 11.97 -17.03 -29.89
C SER A 287 10.62 -17.70 -30.00
N ILE A 288 9.57 -17.12 -29.40
CA ILE A 288 8.21 -17.66 -29.49
C ILE A 288 7.82 -17.89 -30.97
N TYR A 289 8.14 -16.93 -31.84
CA TYR A 289 7.89 -17.05 -33.28
C TYR A 289 8.64 -18.22 -33.92
N LEU A 290 9.95 -18.36 -33.67
CA LEU A 290 10.75 -19.43 -34.26
C LEU A 290 10.32 -20.80 -33.75
N ILE A 291 10.03 -20.92 -32.46
CA ILE A 291 9.55 -22.16 -31.85
C ILE A 291 8.22 -22.55 -32.52
N HIS A 292 7.25 -21.63 -32.53
CA HIS A 292 5.95 -21.87 -33.17
C HIS A 292 6.08 -22.21 -34.67
N LYS A 293 6.92 -21.48 -35.41
CA LYS A 293 7.17 -21.73 -36.84
C LYS A 293 7.71 -23.14 -37.09
N ASN A 294 8.68 -23.59 -36.30
CA ASN A 294 9.30 -24.91 -36.48
C ASN A 294 8.43 -26.05 -35.95
N MET A 295 7.46 -25.78 -35.08
CA MET A 295 6.47 -26.77 -34.61
C MET A 295 5.24 -26.89 -35.51
N LYS A 296 4.95 -25.89 -36.35
CA LYS A 296 3.66 -25.75 -37.06
C LYS A 296 3.35 -26.89 -38.03
N SER A 297 4.36 -27.50 -38.65
CA SER A 297 4.15 -28.57 -39.64
C SER A 297 5.27 -29.59 -39.61
N HIS A 298 4.97 -30.81 -40.03
CA HIS A 298 5.95 -31.89 -40.15
C HIS A 298 7.16 -31.46 -41.00
N MET A 299 6.91 -30.80 -42.13
CA MET A 299 7.97 -30.28 -43.01
C MET A 299 8.87 -29.24 -42.31
N SER A 300 8.32 -28.44 -41.40
CA SER A 300 9.13 -27.46 -40.65
C SER A 300 10.08 -28.13 -39.66
N ILE A 301 9.65 -29.22 -39.02
CA ILE A 301 10.50 -30.04 -38.15
C ILE A 301 11.61 -30.70 -38.99
N VAL A 302 11.26 -31.31 -40.13
CA VAL A 302 12.24 -31.93 -41.04
C VAL A 302 13.28 -30.91 -41.49
N ASN A 303 12.87 -29.71 -41.90
CA ASN A 303 13.79 -28.64 -42.29
C ASN A 303 14.73 -28.19 -41.17
N LEU A 304 14.25 -28.16 -39.91
CA LEU A 304 15.10 -27.87 -38.77
C LEU A 304 16.11 -29.01 -38.54
N THR A 305 15.66 -30.27 -38.63
CA THR A 305 16.52 -31.45 -38.49
C THR A 305 17.61 -31.47 -39.56
N VAL A 306 17.27 -31.20 -40.83
CA VAL A 306 18.26 -31.10 -41.92
C VAL A 306 19.32 -30.05 -41.59
N LYS A 307 18.93 -28.85 -41.14
CA LYS A 307 19.88 -27.80 -40.76
C LYS A 307 20.77 -28.16 -39.58
N VAL A 308 20.22 -28.88 -38.60
CA VAL A 308 20.99 -29.42 -37.47
C VAL A 308 22.01 -30.43 -37.97
N MET A 309 21.62 -31.33 -38.87
CA MET A 309 22.52 -32.31 -39.48
C MET A 309 23.61 -31.65 -40.32
N GLU A 310 23.27 -30.66 -41.15
CA GLU A 310 24.23 -29.85 -41.92
C GLU A 310 25.24 -29.16 -40.98
N SER A 311 24.75 -28.56 -39.89
CA SER A 311 25.62 -27.90 -38.90
C SER A 311 26.51 -28.90 -38.15
N CYS A 312 26.00 -30.10 -37.87
CA CYS A 312 26.75 -31.18 -37.26
C CYS A 312 27.86 -31.65 -38.21
N TYR A 313 27.51 -31.92 -39.46
CA TYR A 313 28.45 -32.32 -40.50
C TYR A 313 29.55 -31.29 -40.69
N ALA A 314 29.19 -30.00 -40.85
CA ALA A 314 30.16 -28.92 -41.01
C ALA A 314 31.10 -28.77 -39.80
N ARG A 315 30.61 -28.98 -38.57
CA ARG A 315 31.45 -28.95 -37.35
C ARG A 315 32.42 -30.12 -37.26
N TYR A 316 32.03 -31.32 -37.70
CA TYR A 316 32.85 -32.52 -37.59
C TYR A 316 33.81 -32.71 -38.77
N TYR A 317 33.40 -32.36 -39.99
CA TYR A 317 34.15 -32.66 -41.21
C TYR A 317 34.73 -31.43 -41.91
N GLY A 318 34.38 -30.21 -41.48
CA GLY A 318 34.73 -28.99 -42.18
C GLY A 318 33.81 -28.73 -43.38
N TYR A 319 33.79 -27.48 -43.85
CA TYR A 319 33.06 -27.07 -45.06
C TYR A 319 33.72 -27.62 -46.33
#